data_AF-A0A5C1HYD6-F1
#
_entry.id   AF-A0A5C1HYD6-F1
#
_cell.length_a   1.000
_cell.length_b   1.000
_cell.length_c   1.000
_cell.angle_alpha   90.00
_cell.angle_beta   90.00
_cell.angle_gamma   90.00
#
_symmetry.space_group_name_H-M   'P 1'
#
loop_
_entity.id
_entity.type
_entity.pdbx_description
1 polymer ?
#
loop_
_entity_poly.entity_id
_entity_poly.type
_entity_poly.pdbx_seq_one_letter_code
_entity_poly.pdbx_strand_id
1 'polypeptide(L)'
;MMTEIKFCKPSEPYGEFSNFYSMPIILLNEIWPTAEHYFQSMKFEDVNLWDRIKATKSPWEAVDQASNLGSKLRSDWEEVKDSVMLKAVKAKFFQHNELKKILVETGDATIIYHNSADDYWADKGDGAGKNMLGQILMRVRAQLFEVSKDPDLIFPPWIAFPNCDRGGMFWGMGWGEDYIIQWSHFVDQFGAEEYKKLFPEPVEWERSL
;
A
#
# COMPACT_ATOMS: atom_id res chain seq x y z
N MET A 1 10.00 17.54 -21.55
CA MET A 1 8.73 16.80 -21.72
C MET A 1 8.47 16.10 -20.40
N MET A 2 7.27 16.21 -19.83
CA MET A 2 6.93 15.41 -18.65
C MET A 2 6.82 13.95 -19.10
N THR A 3 7.53 13.05 -18.41
CA THR A 3 7.48 11.62 -18.71
C THR A 3 6.16 11.05 -18.18
N GLU A 4 5.45 10.24 -18.97
CA GLU A 4 4.25 9.54 -18.54
C GLU A 4 4.53 8.05 -18.36
N ILE A 5 3.99 7.48 -17.28
CA ILE A 5 3.98 6.03 -17.03
C ILE A 5 2.53 5.58 -16.97
N LYS A 6 2.15 4.69 -17.88
CA LYS A 6 0.81 4.10 -17.95
C LYS A 6 0.85 2.66 -17.44
N PHE A 7 -0.09 2.30 -16.57
CA PHE A 7 -0.27 0.94 -16.08
C PHE A 7 -1.74 0.55 -16.11
N CYS A 8 -2.03 -0.75 -16.20
CA CYS A 8 -3.41 -1.25 -16.20
C CYS A 8 -3.55 -2.54 -15.40
N LYS A 9 -2.97 -3.64 -15.91
CA LYS A 9 -3.10 -4.96 -15.28
C LYS A 9 -1.86 -5.32 -14.46
N PRO A 10 -2.01 -6.16 -13.41
CA PRO A 10 -0.89 -6.59 -12.59
C PRO A 10 0.16 -7.44 -13.34
N SER A 11 -0.19 -8.00 -14.50
CA SER A 11 0.70 -8.80 -15.35
C SER A 11 1.44 -7.99 -16.43
N GLU A 12 1.16 -6.70 -16.54
CA GLU A 12 1.74 -5.79 -17.54
C GLU A 12 2.87 -4.97 -16.92
N PRO A 13 3.69 -4.24 -17.71
CA PRO A 13 4.69 -3.32 -17.15
C PRO A 13 4.05 -2.35 -16.16
N TYR A 14 4.76 -2.08 -15.05
CA TYR A 14 4.24 -1.32 -13.92
C TYR A 14 3.00 -1.92 -13.26
N GLY A 15 2.78 -3.24 -13.41
CA GLY A 15 1.66 -3.96 -12.84
C GLY A 15 1.63 -3.91 -11.31
N GLU A 16 2.76 -3.67 -10.68
CA GLU A 16 2.93 -3.47 -9.23
C GLU A 16 2.24 -2.19 -8.76
N PHE A 17 1.87 -1.27 -9.66
CA PHE A 17 1.03 -0.10 -9.33
C PHE A 17 -0.46 -0.45 -9.23
N SER A 18 -0.88 -1.58 -9.80
CA SER A 18 -2.25 -2.06 -9.68
C SER A 18 -2.56 -2.56 -8.27
N ASN A 19 -3.72 -2.22 -7.73
CA ASN A 19 -4.20 -2.76 -6.44
C ASN A 19 -4.49 -4.27 -6.50
N PHE A 20 -4.59 -4.83 -7.71
CA PHE A 20 -4.79 -6.24 -7.99
C PHE A 20 -3.46 -7.01 -7.98
N TYR A 21 -2.32 -6.33 -7.94
CA TYR A 21 -1.02 -6.99 -7.79
C TYR A 21 -0.96 -7.72 -6.45
N SER A 22 -0.55 -8.98 -6.49
CA SER A 22 -0.53 -9.87 -5.33
C SER A 22 0.61 -9.52 -4.40
N MET A 23 0.37 -8.54 -3.53
CA MET A 23 1.27 -8.18 -2.46
C MET A 23 0.49 -7.96 -1.16
N PRO A 24 0.69 -8.81 -0.14
CA PRO A 24 -0.02 -8.67 1.13
C PRO A 24 0.30 -7.36 1.83
N ILE A 25 -0.67 -6.78 2.53
CA ILE A 25 -0.47 -5.57 3.35
C ILE A 25 -1.03 -5.78 4.74
N ILE A 26 -0.42 -5.15 5.74
CA ILE A 26 -0.95 -5.12 7.10
C ILE A 26 -1.60 -3.78 7.38
N LEU A 27 -2.90 -3.84 7.66
CA LEU A 27 -3.73 -2.70 8.05
C LEU A 27 -4.77 -3.17 9.05
N LEU A 28 -5.05 -2.36 10.07
CA LEU A 28 -5.98 -2.71 11.14
C LEU A 28 -5.62 -4.03 11.84
N ASN A 29 -4.33 -4.30 12.01
CA ASN A 29 -3.75 -5.53 12.58
C ASN A 29 -4.16 -6.82 11.83
N GLU A 30 -4.63 -6.69 10.60
CA GLU A 30 -5.03 -7.78 9.72
C GLU A 30 -4.13 -7.83 8.49
N ILE A 31 -3.85 -9.04 8.00
CA ILE A 31 -3.15 -9.26 6.73
C ILE A 31 -4.18 -9.33 5.60
N TRP A 32 -4.08 -8.41 4.66
CA TRP A 32 -4.93 -8.37 3.47
C TRP A 32 -4.14 -8.92 2.28
N PRO A 33 -4.67 -9.88 1.50
CA PRO A 33 -3.92 -10.50 0.40
C PRO A 33 -3.46 -9.49 -0.67
N THR A 34 -4.27 -8.46 -0.91
CA THR A 34 -3.94 -7.33 -1.78
C THR A 34 -4.55 -6.03 -1.25
N ALA A 35 -4.08 -4.89 -1.77
CA ALA A 35 -4.72 -3.59 -1.53
C ALA A 35 -6.20 -3.57 -1.94
N GLU A 36 -6.56 -4.30 -3.00
CA GLU A 36 -7.95 -4.45 -3.44
C GLU A 36 -8.83 -5.18 -2.41
N HIS A 37 -8.32 -6.24 -1.78
CA HIS A 37 -9.08 -6.95 -0.73
C HIS A 37 -9.41 -6.01 0.44
N TYR A 38 -8.44 -5.21 0.89
CA TYR A 38 -8.67 -4.19 1.91
C TYR A 38 -9.73 -3.18 1.43
N PHE A 39 -9.55 -2.60 0.25
CA PHE A 39 -10.44 -1.58 -0.29
C PHE A 39 -11.90 -2.06 -0.41
N GLN A 40 -12.10 -3.28 -0.94
CA GLN A 40 -13.43 -3.88 -1.06
C GLN A 40 -14.05 -4.22 0.30
N SER A 41 -13.24 -4.61 1.29
CA SER A 41 -13.73 -4.91 2.63
C SER A 41 -14.18 -3.65 3.36
N MET A 42 -13.43 -2.55 3.21
CA MET A 42 -13.73 -1.26 3.87
C MET A 42 -15.00 -0.57 3.34
N LYS A 43 -15.63 -1.09 2.28
CA LYS A 43 -16.99 -0.72 1.87
C LYS A 43 -18.04 -1.03 2.94
N PHE A 44 -17.73 -1.93 3.87
CA PHE A 44 -18.66 -2.43 4.87
C PHE A 44 -18.15 -2.11 6.27
N GLU A 45 -19.05 -1.96 7.24
CA GLU A 45 -18.70 -1.84 8.67
C GLU A 45 -18.75 -3.21 9.39
N ASP A 46 -19.39 -4.21 8.77
CA ASP A 46 -19.51 -5.56 9.32
C ASP A 46 -18.22 -6.35 9.10
N VAL A 47 -17.51 -6.64 10.18
CA VAL A 47 -16.25 -7.41 10.21
C VAL A 47 -16.44 -8.81 9.62
N ASN A 48 -17.63 -9.43 9.73
CA ASN A 48 -17.86 -10.73 9.12
C ASN A 48 -17.83 -10.66 7.59
N LEU A 49 -18.19 -9.51 7.00
CA LEU A 49 -18.06 -9.31 5.56
C LEU A 49 -16.60 -9.11 5.16
N TRP A 50 -15.82 -8.46 6.02
CA TRP A 50 -14.37 -8.32 5.80
C TRP A 50 -13.71 -9.68 5.70
N ASP A 51 -13.95 -10.58 6.66
CA ASP A 51 -13.35 -11.92 6.64
C ASP A 51 -13.75 -12.71 5.40
N ARG A 52 -15.02 -12.62 4.98
CA ARG A 52 -15.47 -13.29 3.76
C ARG A 52 -14.81 -12.73 2.50
N ILE A 53 -14.64 -11.41 2.40
CA ILE A 53 -14.02 -10.77 1.22
C ILE A 53 -12.52 -11.05 1.23
N LYS A 54 -11.86 -10.91 2.38
CA LYS A 54 -10.44 -11.23 2.60
C LYS A 54 -10.11 -12.69 2.24
N ALA A 55 -11.04 -13.62 2.45
CA ALA A 55 -10.87 -15.04 2.16
C ALA A 55 -11.08 -15.43 0.68
N THR A 56 -11.44 -14.49 -0.21
CA THR A 56 -11.57 -14.80 -1.64
C THR A 56 -10.22 -15.16 -2.27
N LYS A 57 -10.23 -15.94 -3.35
CA LYS A 57 -8.97 -16.45 -3.94
C LYS A 57 -8.24 -15.41 -4.78
N SER A 58 -8.94 -14.35 -5.19
CA SER A 58 -8.38 -13.34 -6.06
C SER A 58 -9.03 -11.97 -5.83
N PRO A 59 -8.33 -10.87 -6.15
CA PRO A 59 -8.91 -9.53 -6.05
C PRO A 59 -10.15 -9.33 -6.94
N TRP A 60 -10.27 -10.07 -8.06
CA TRP A 60 -11.48 -10.07 -8.88
C TRP A 60 -12.68 -10.68 -8.15
N GLU A 61 -12.48 -11.79 -7.43
CA GLU A 61 -13.52 -12.40 -6.60
C GLU A 61 -13.91 -11.47 -5.43
N ALA A 62 -12.95 -10.76 -4.83
CA ALA A 62 -13.22 -9.76 -3.80
C ALA A 62 -14.16 -8.66 -4.31
N VAL A 63 -13.93 -8.17 -5.53
CA VAL A 63 -14.78 -7.17 -6.20
C VAL A 63 -16.18 -7.71 -6.48
N ASP A 64 -16.28 -8.90 -7.06
CA ASP A 64 -17.57 -9.55 -7.35
C ASP A 64 -18.40 -9.72 -6.06
N GLN A 65 -17.76 -10.27 -5.03
CA GLN A 65 -18.41 -10.51 -3.75
C GLN A 65 -18.88 -9.20 -3.08
N ALA A 66 -18.05 -8.16 -3.07
CA ALA A 66 -18.45 -6.85 -2.53
C ALA A 66 -19.58 -6.22 -3.34
N SER A 67 -19.57 -6.36 -4.67
CA SER A 67 -20.62 -5.82 -5.55
C SER A 67 -21.99 -6.47 -5.27
N ASN A 68 -21.99 -7.78 -5.02
CA ASN A 68 -23.20 -8.53 -4.64
C ASN A 68 -23.77 -8.13 -3.26
N LEU A 69 -23.00 -7.42 -2.44
CA LEU A 69 -23.38 -6.96 -1.11
C LEU A 69 -23.73 -5.46 -1.05
N GLY A 70 -23.91 -4.80 -2.20
CA GLY A 70 -24.07 -3.34 -2.29
C GLY A 70 -25.15 -2.73 -1.39
N SER A 71 -26.19 -3.47 -0.99
CA SER A 71 -27.21 -3.01 -0.03
C SER A 71 -26.68 -2.79 1.40
N LYS A 72 -25.47 -3.28 1.71
CA LYS A 72 -24.80 -3.14 3.00
C LYS A 72 -23.66 -2.12 2.99
N LEU A 73 -23.50 -1.40 1.88
CA LEU A 73 -22.47 -0.36 1.74
C LEU A 73 -22.62 0.67 2.87
N ARG A 74 -21.50 1.04 3.48
CA ARG A 74 -21.45 2.13 4.47
C ARG A 74 -21.97 3.43 3.87
N SER A 75 -22.66 4.23 4.66
CA SER A 75 -23.38 5.42 4.18
C SER A 75 -22.47 6.56 3.71
N ASP A 76 -21.24 6.61 4.19
CA ASP A 76 -20.22 7.63 3.91
C ASP A 76 -19.18 7.15 2.88
N TRP A 77 -19.49 6.10 2.10
CA TRP A 77 -18.51 5.46 1.22
C TRP A 77 -17.91 6.42 0.18
N GLU A 78 -18.73 7.27 -0.43
CA GLU A 78 -18.28 8.18 -1.47
C GLU A 78 -17.31 9.24 -0.92
N GLU A 79 -17.47 9.62 0.34
CA GLU A 79 -16.60 10.56 1.05
C GLU A 79 -15.28 9.92 1.49
N VAL A 80 -15.29 8.63 1.85
CA VAL A 80 -14.11 7.98 2.46
C VAL A 80 -13.27 7.16 1.49
N LYS A 81 -13.80 6.74 0.34
CA LYS A 81 -13.14 5.81 -0.60
C LYS A 81 -11.72 6.25 -0.99
N ASP A 82 -11.48 7.54 -1.22
CA ASP A 82 -10.15 8.05 -1.57
C ASP A 82 -9.15 7.88 -0.41
N SER A 83 -9.60 8.13 0.82
CA SER A 83 -8.77 7.97 2.02
C SER A 83 -8.48 6.49 2.31
N VAL A 84 -9.44 5.61 2.07
CA VAL A 84 -9.28 4.15 2.20
C VAL A 84 -8.27 3.66 1.18
N MET A 85 -8.40 4.08 -0.09
CA MET A 85 -7.46 3.74 -1.15
C MET A 85 -6.05 4.23 -0.84
N LEU A 86 -5.92 5.49 -0.39
CA LEU A 86 -4.64 6.06 0.02
C LEU A 86 -3.97 5.25 1.12
N LYS A 87 -4.72 4.80 2.14
CA LYS A 87 -4.17 3.93 3.21
C LYS A 87 -3.65 2.61 2.64
N ALA A 88 -4.40 1.97 1.75
CA ALA A 88 -4.04 0.69 1.13
C ALA A 88 -2.76 0.82 0.28
N VAL A 89 -2.72 1.83 -0.59
CA VAL A 89 -1.57 2.09 -1.46
C VAL A 89 -0.36 2.48 -0.62
N LYS A 90 -0.53 3.36 0.39
CA LYS A 90 0.57 3.73 1.29
C LYS A 90 1.15 2.51 1.98
N ALA A 91 0.32 1.66 2.58
CA ALA A 91 0.79 0.44 3.23
C ALA A 91 1.59 -0.44 2.26
N LYS A 92 1.05 -0.67 1.06
CA LYS A 92 1.73 -1.46 0.02
C LYS A 92 3.14 -0.95 -0.32
N PHE A 93 3.30 0.36 -0.53
CA PHE A 93 4.60 0.91 -0.93
C PHE A 93 5.53 1.23 0.24
N PHE A 94 5.04 1.32 1.48
CA PHE A 94 5.89 1.50 2.66
C PHE A 94 6.38 0.17 3.25
N GLN A 95 5.57 -0.89 3.14
CA GLN A 95 5.84 -2.19 3.76
C GLN A 95 6.73 -3.10 2.88
N HIS A 96 6.89 -2.78 1.59
CA HIS A 96 7.62 -3.59 0.62
C HIS A 96 8.71 -2.79 -0.07
N ASN A 97 9.97 -3.13 0.22
CA ASN A 97 11.12 -2.34 -0.22
C ASN A 97 11.31 -2.34 -1.75
N GLU A 98 11.00 -3.44 -2.40
CA GLU A 98 11.08 -3.61 -3.85
C GLU A 98 10.01 -2.79 -4.59
N LEU A 99 8.78 -2.71 -4.06
CA LEU A 99 7.74 -1.84 -4.61
C LEU A 99 8.05 -0.36 -4.37
N LYS A 100 8.51 -0.02 -3.16
CA LYS A 100 8.95 1.33 -2.80
C LYS A 100 9.98 1.85 -3.81
N LYS A 101 11.00 1.03 -4.10
CA LYS A 101 12.05 1.33 -5.06
C LYS A 101 11.48 1.66 -6.44
N ILE A 102 10.62 0.80 -6.99
CA ILE A 102 9.98 1.02 -8.30
C ILE A 102 9.22 2.36 -8.31
N LEU A 103 8.47 2.70 -7.25
CA LEU A 103 7.71 3.95 -7.19
C LEU A 103 8.62 5.18 -7.05
N VAL A 104 9.67 5.11 -6.23
CA VAL A 104 10.67 6.17 -6.07
C VAL A 104 11.40 6.45 -7.38
N GLU A 105 11.79 5.40 -8.10
CA GLU A 105 12.52 5.47 -9.37
C GLU A 105 11.72 6.11 -10.51
N THR A 106 10.39 6.19 -10.40
CA THR A 106 9.58 6.96 -11.35
C THR A 106 9.87 8.46 -11.34
N GLY A 107 10.56 8.97 -10.30
CA GLY A 107 10.98 10.36 -10.22
C GLY A 107 9.81 11.33 -10.25
N ASP A 108 9.80 12.22 -11.26
CA ASP A 108 8.75 13.22 -11.49
C ASP A 108 7.71 12.79 -12.54
N ALA A 109 7.78 11.55 -13.03
CA ALA A 109 6.86 11.06 -14.05
C ALA A 109 5.40 11.13 -13.59
N THR A 110 4.50 11.46 -14.51
CA THR A 110 3.06 11.39 -14.29
C THR A 110 2.64 9.93 -14.36
N ILE A 111 2.05 9.41 -13.28
CA ILE A 111 1.56 8.04 -13.22
C ILE A 111 0.08 8.03 -13.58
N ILE A 112 -0.29 7.20 -14.56
CA ILE A 112 -1.63 7.14 -15.15
C ILE A 112 -2.15 5.70 -15.06
N TYR A 113 -3.24 5.51 -14.35
CA TYR A 113 -4.01 4.27 -14.43
C TYR A 113 -4.82 4.31 -15.73
N HIS A 114 -4.42 3.48 -16.70
CA HIS A 114 -4.94 3.51 -18.06
C HIS A 114 -6.02 2.43 -18.24
N ASN A 115 -7.28 2.81 -18.10
CA ASN A 115 -8.42 1.89 -18.22
C ASN A 115 -9.62 2.63 -18.81
N SER A 116 -10.23 2.07 -19.86
CA SER A 116 -11.34 2.71 -20.58
C SER A 116 -12.72 2.57 -19.91
N ALA A 117 -12.86 1.65 -18.96
CA ALA A 117 -14.12 1.36 -18.27
C ALA A 117 -14.30 2.15 -16.96
N ASP A 118 -13.25 2.80 -16.45
CA ASP A 118 -13.25 3.52 -15.18
C ASP A 118 -12.88 5.00 -15.42
N ASP A 119 -13.79 5.92 -15.15
CA ASP A 119 -13.57 7.35 -15.32
C ASP A 119 -13.23 8.07 -14.01
N TYR A 120 -13.20 7.36 -12.88
CA TYR A 120 -12.87 7.90 -11.57
C TYR A 120 -11.45 7.52 -11.16
N TRP A 121 -11.16 6.23 -11.02
CA TRP A 121 -9.83 5.77 -10.63
C TRP A 121 -8.84 5.87 -11.78
N ALA A 122 -9.32 5.72 -13.02
CA ALA A 122 -8.51 5.69 -14.23
C ALA A 122 -8.71 6.92 -15.12
N ASP A 123 -8.00 6.95 -16.25
CA ASP A 123 -8.02 8.03 -17.24
C ASP A 123 -9.13 7.90 -18.30
N LYS A 124 -10.01 6.89 -18.19
CA LYS A 124 -11.05 6.55 -19.18
C LYS A 124 -10.48 6.16 -20.56
N GLY A 125 -9.17 5.91 -20.69
CA GLY A 125 -8.49 5.54 -21.92
C GLY A 125 -8.23 6.70 -22.89
N ASP A 126 -9.02 7.77 -22.85
CA ASP A 126 -8.88 8.98 -23.67
C ASP A 126 -8.30 10.18 -22.89
N GLY A 127 -8.03 10.01 -21.58
CA GLY A 127 -7.54 11.06 -20.70
C GLY A 127 -8.65 11.90 -20.04
N ALA A 128 -9.93 11.61 -20.30
CA ALA A 128 -11.05 12.36 -19.71
C ALA A 128 -11.40 11.90 -18.28
N GLY A 129 -10.90 10.74 -17.85
CA GLY A 129 -11.08 10.24 -16.49
C GLY A 129 -10.23 11.00 -15.46
N LYS A 130 -10.59 10.89 -14.17
CA LYS A 130 -9.94 11.63 -13.09
C LYS A 130 -8.55 11.09 -12.73
N ASN A 131 -8.23 9.85 -13.09
CA ASN A 131 -6.96 9.20 -12.74
C ASN A 131 -6.65 9.26 -11.22
N MET A 132 -7.67 9.09 -10.37
CA MET A 132 -7.49 9.22 -8.91
C MET A 132 -6.46 8.24 -8.34
N LEU A 133 -6.35 7.03 -8.90
CA LEU A 133 -5.34 6.06 -8.45
C LEU A 133 -3.92 6.53 -8.79
N GLY A 134 -3.70 7.06 -10.00
CA GLY A 134 -2.42 7.65 -10.39
C GLY A 134 -2.04 8.84 -9.50
N GLN A 135 -3.01 9.72 -9.18
CA GLN A 135 -2.80 10.82 -8.23
C GLN A 135 -2.43 10.33 -6.83
N ILE A 136 -3.08 9.28 -6.33
CA ILE A 136 -2.73 8.66 -5.04
C ILE A 136 -1.32 8.07 -5.06
N LEU A 137 -0.92 7.38 -6.13
CA LEU A 137 0.44 6.84 -6.26
C LEU A 137 1.49 7.97 -6.23
N MET A 138 1.25 9.06 -6.95
CA MET A 138 2.14 10.23 -6.92
C MET A 138 2.17 10.91 -5.54
N ARG A 139 1.05 10.93 -4.81
CA ARG A 139 1.01 11.40 -3.43
C ARG A 139 1.80 10.49 -2.50
N VAL A 140 1.68 9.18 -2.63
CA VAL A 140 2.46 8.22 -1.84
C VAL A 140 3.94 8.33 -2.17
N ARG A 141 4.31 8.52 -3.45
CA ARG A 141 5.69 8.82 -3.86
C ARG A 141 6.24 10.08 -3.19
N ALA A 142 5.45 11.15 -3.11
CA ALA A 142 5.85 12.35 -2.40
C ALA A 142 6.09 12.08 -0.91
N GLN A 143 5.22 11.30 -0.26
CA GLN A 143 5.41 10.88 1.14
C GLN A 143 6.65 9.99 1.33
N LEU A 144 6.98 9.14 0.36
CA LEU A 144 8.24 8.39 0.38
C LEU A 144 9.44 9.34 0.34
N PHE A 145 9.42 10.35 -0.53
CA PHE A 145 10.48 11.36 -0.63
C PHE A 145 10.63 12.24 0.61
N GLU A 146 9.56 12.44 1.38
CA GLU A 146 9.64 13.11 2.69
C GLU A 146 10.44 12.29 3.70
N VAL A 147 10.40 10.95 3.61
CA VAL A 147 11.22 10.05 4.43
C VAL A 147 12.64 9.94 3.86
N SER A 148 12.77 9.61 2.58
CA SER A 148 14.05 9.57 1.85
C SER A 148 13.83 9.45 0.35
N LYS A 149 14.72 10.06 -0.44
CA LYS A 149 14.79 9.88 -1.90
C LYS A 149 15.65 8.69 -2.32
N ASP A 150 16.36 8.08 -1.38
CA ASP A 150 17.15 6.88 -1.65
C ASP A 150 16.20 5.68 -1.83
N PRO A 151 16.10 5.09 -3.04
CA PRO A 151 15.24 3.92 -3.27
C PRO A 151 15.66 2.70 -2.45
N ASP A 152 16.95 2.59 -2.12
CA ASP A 152 17.52 1.43 -1.46
C ASP A 152 17.48 1.54 0.08
N LEU A 153 17.16 2.73 0.63
CA LEU A 153 17.02 2.92 2.07
C LEU A 153 15.88 2.07 2.64
N ILE A 154 16.19 1.08 3.48
CA ILE A 154 15.14 0.32 4.18
C ILE A 154 14.58 1.14 5.34
N PHE A 155 13.26 1.32 5.35
CA PHE A 155 12.58 2.07 6.39
C PHE A 155 12.59 1.31 7.72
N PRO A 156 12.60 2.01 8.85
CA PRO A 156 12.49 1.35 10.13
C PRO A 156 11.08 0.76 10.32
N PRO A 157 10.93 -0.28 11.15
CA PRO A 157 9.66 -0.95 11.40
C PRO A 157 8.51 -0.02 11.79
N TRP A 158 8.77 1.01 12.61
CA TRP A 158 7.74 1.96 13.05
C TRP A 158 7.28 2.94 11.96
N ILE A 159 8.03 3.10 10.87
CA ILE A 159 7.60 3.88 9.70
C ILE A 159 6.84 2.99 8.70
N ALA A 160 7.35 1.78 8.45
CA ALA A 160 6.74 0.86 7.50
C ALA A 160 5.46 0.21 8.03
N PHE A 161 5.43 -0.10 9.32
CA PHE A 161 4.34 -0.79 10.02
C PHE A 161 3.91 -0.01 11.28
N PRO A 162 3.37 1.21 11.12
CA PRO A 162 3.09 2.11 12.24
C PRO A 162 2.03 1.60 13.23
N ASN A 163 1.27 0.56 12.88
CA ASN A 163 0.25 -0.04 13.74
C ASN A 163 0.68 -1.37 14.35
N CYS A 164 1.90 -1.84 14.07
CA CYS A 164 2.40 -3.10 14.62
C CYS A 164 3.21 -2.82 15.88
N ASP A 165 2.84 -3.42 17.00
CA ASP A 165 3.59 -3.28 18.24
C ASP A 165 4.95 -4.00 18.18
N ARG A 166 5.99 -3.47 18.84
CA ARG A 166 7.34 -4.08 18.84
C ARG A 166 7.35 -5.52 19.37
N GLY A 167 6.55 -5.80 20.41
CA GLY A 167 6.37 -7.14 20.99
C GLY A 167 5.33 -8.00 20.28
N GLY A 168 4.71 -7.50 19.21
CA GLY A 168 3.66 -8.22 18.49
C GLY A 168 4.17 -9.49 17.81
N MET A 169 3.34 -10.55 17.79
CA MET A 169 3.68 -11.83 17.16
C MET A 169 4.04 -11.70 15.68
N PHE A 170 3.59 -10.64 15.00
CA PHE A 170 3.91 -10.35 13.60
C PHE A 170 5.41 -10.41 13.32
N TRP A 171 6.25 -9.88 14.21
CA TRP A 171 7.71 -9.80 14.00
C TRP A 171 8.44 -11.13 14.14
N GLY A 172 7.79 -12.14 14.72
CA GLY A 172 8.37 -13.48 14.92
C GLY A 172 7.88 -14.52 13.92
N MET A 173 7.19 -14.12 12.85
CA MET A 173 6.66 -15.07 11.87
C MET A 173 6.63 -14.52 10.45
N GLY A 174 7.16 -15.31 9.51
CA GLY A 174 7.03 -15.11 8.07
C GLY A 174 7.45 -13.71 7.65
N TRP A 175 6.54 -12.97 7.03
CA TRP A 175 6.83 -11.68 6.43
C TRP A 175 7.39 -10.62 7.41
N GLY A 176 6.89 -10.57 8.66
CA GLY A 176 7.39 -9.60 9.63
C GLY A 176 8.82 -9.92 10.08
N GLU A 177 9.12 -11.21 10.26
CA GLU A 177 10.47 -11.69 10.55
C GLU A 177 11.43 -11.38 9.39
N ASP A 178 11.02 -11.67 8.15
CA ASP A 178 11.79 -11.35 6.95
C ASP A 178 12.12 -9.86 6.86
N TYR A 179 11.15 -8.99 7.16
CA TYR A 179 11.36 -7.54 7.13
C TYR A 179 12.37 -7.07 8.18
N ILE A 180 12.27 -7.58 9.42
CA ILE A 180 13.20 -7.23 10.50
C ILE A 180 14.62 -7.70 10.19
N ILE A 181 14.78 -8.90 9.63
CA ILE A 181 16.09 -9.40 9.19
C ILE A 181 16.67 -8.50 8.11
N GLN A 182 15.87 -8.16 7.10
CA GLN A 182 16.30 -7.30 6.01
C GLN A 182 16.71 -5.91 6.52
N TRP A 183 15.90 -5.32 7.39
CA TRP A 183 16.18 -4.04 8.02
C TRP A 183 17.44 -4.09 8.89
N SER A 184 17.61 -5.10 9.74
CA SER A 184 18.80 -5.26 10.59
C SER A 184 20.07 -5.33 9.76
N HIS A 185 20.09 -6.17 8.72
CA HIS A 185 21.24 -6.27 7.81
C HIS A 185 21.56 -4.95 7.12
N PHE A 186 20.52 -4.21 6.69
CA PHE A 186 20.70 -2.90 6.10
C PHE A 186 21.30 -1.90 7.09
N VAL A 187 20.78 -1.85 8.32
CA VAL A 187 21.27 -0.94 9.38
C VAL A 187 22.74 -1.23 9.72
N ASP A 188 23.14 -2.51 9.77
CA ASP A 188 24.53 -2.90 9.99
C ASP A 188 25.46 -2.41 8.88
N GLN A 189 25.01 -2.50 7.62
CA GLN A 189 25.78 -2.02 6.46
C GLN A 189 25.81 -0.50 6.35
N PHE A 190 24.70 0.16 6.68
CA PHE A 190 24.56 1.61 6.65
C PHE A 190 25.35 2.30 7.77
N GLY A 191 25.45 1.64 8.93
CA GLY A 191 26.04 2.19 10.15
C GLY A 191 24.94 2.54 11.16
N ALA A 192 24.78 1.68 12.18
CA ALA A 192 23.68 1.77 13.14
C ALA A 192 23.55 3.12 13.84
N GLU A 193 24.66 3.76 14.23
CA GLU A 193 24.64 5.05 14.92
C GLU A 193 24.23 6.21 14.01
N GLU A 194 24.53 6.13 12.72
CA GLU A 194 24.08 7.13 11.74
C GLU A 194 22.60 6.91 11.41
N TYR A 195 22.20 5.65 11.20
CA TYR A 195 20.82 5.30 10.93
C TYR A 195 19.88 5.74 12.06
N LYS A 196 20.24 5.47 13.33
CA LYS A 196 19.46 5.88 14.51
C LYS A 196 19.32 7.40 14.65
N LYS A 197 20.28 8.18 14.17
CA LYS A 197 20.18 9.65 14.18
C LYS A 197 19.16 10.15 13.15
N LEU A 198 19.08 9.49 11.99
CA LEU A 198 18.11 9.82 10.95
C LEU A 198 16.70 9.36 11.36
N PHE A 199 16.62 8.18 11.97
CA PHE A 199 15.37 7.54 12.35
C PHE A 199 15.45 7.14 13.82
N PRO A 200 15.19 8.07 14.76
CA PRO A 200 15.11 7.72 16.17
C PRO A 200 13.88 6.83 16.41
N GLU A 201 14.04 5.85 17.30
CA GLU A 201 12.94 5.00 17.77
C GLU A 201 11.92 5.87 18.53
N PRO A 202 10.62 5.82 18.18
CA PRO A 202 9.60 6.55 18.92
C PRO A 202 9.27 5.86 20.24
N VAL A 203 8.86 6.64 21.25
CA VAL A 203 8.58 6.13 22.61
C VAL A 203 7.48 5.07 22.61
N GLU A 204 6.51 5.22 21.70
CA GLU A 204 5.40 4.28 21.51
C GLU A 204 5.90 2.90 21.06
N TRP A 205 7.01 2.85 20.32
CA TRP A 205 7.65 1.60 19.88
C TRP A 205 8.45 0.93 21.01
N GLU A 206 9.00 1.70 21.94
CA GLU A 206 9.76 1.17 23.08
C GLU A 206 8.87 0.49 24.13
N ARG A 207 7.63 0.95 24.30
CA ARG A 207 6.74 0.55 25.40
C ARG A 207 5.93 -0.73 25.15
N SER A 208 6.09 -1.39 24.02
CA SER A 208 5.32 -2.59 23.67
C SER A 208 5.80 -3.88 24.35
N LEU A 209 6.37 -3.79 25.56
CA LEU A 209 6.91 -4.91 26.35
C LEU A 209 5.97 -5.33 27.47
#